data_AF-A0A2M7KR42-F1
#
_entry.id   AF-A0A2M7KR42-F1
#
_cell.length_a   1.000
_cell.length_b   1.000
_cell.length_c   1.000
_cell.angle_alpha   90.00
_cell.angle_beta   90.00
_cell.angle_gamma   90.00
#
_symmetry.space_group_name_H-M   'P 1'
#
loop_
_entity.id
_entity.type
_entity.pdbx_description
1 polymer ?
#
loop_
_entity_poly.entity_id
_entity_poly.type
_entity_poly.pdbx_seq_one_letter_code
_entity_poly.pdbx_strand_id
1 'polypeptide(L)'
;MQTHTRRLTVLVQFLVLPTLLASPSDTIRTNSLSALETMQTNWRAREAAAEAAASRFLDGGQLWVAGSIPRFDIEWLGRAGGLMPVVVMKDPAAVAAGGVLVYGCLQGAEKADAALLRQVHEKGALIVAFGSASSGAELKPVADHFLPNGLPTDTPLAPQVAAAMDLAQLWAFTGDLVGVCTRAGKMPTMWQSVMVEGSRERNARYRALRFHDDLKVPAVEPGVLGKQYLTAIVRAVTGLQTQEKQLAAAGAAVRQTVAAGHTVFHVNLGHFEPAQLLPEGFGAPLTVLPRTQAEADLRAKAMKGDTALIVWYTEMPTALLQAARDAGAASICMVASNPAAPLDTRLADTFLDPQWVFGDAAVEIPGYDVKGLPPSGVLNSLVFYTVLAEAVSP
;
A
#
# COMPACT_ATOMS: atom_id res chain seq x y z
N MET A 1 27.92 28.42 75.89
CA MET A 1 28.48 27.63 74.78
C MET A 1 27.35 26.82 74.15
N GLN A 2 26.70 27.35 73.11
CA GLN A 2 25.72 26.61 72.29
C GLN A 2 26.25 26.57 70.87
N THR A 3 26.54 25.37 70.39
CA THR A 3 27.05 25.08 69.05
C THR A 3 25.87 24.92 68.09
N HIS A 4 25.77 25.80 67.09
CA HIS A 4 24.82 25.68 66.00
C HIS A 4 25.42 24.87 64.85
N THR A 5 24.92 23.66 64.64
CA THR A 5 25.24 22.80 63.50
C THR A 5 24.35 23.17 62.31
N ARG A 6 24.89 23.89 61.32
CA ARG A 6 24.21 24.11 60.02
C ARG A 6 24.33 22.83 59.18
N ARG A 7 23.21 22.16 58.90
CA ARG A 7 23.13 21.11 57.88
C ARG A 7 22.95 21.76 56.50
N LEU A 8 23.90 21.52 55.61
CA LEU A 8 23.81 21.84 54.19
C LEU A 8 22.96 20.74 53.53
N THR A 9 21.76 21.08 53.07
CA THR A 9 20.96 20.19 52.21
C THR A 9 21.40 20.42 50.77
N VAL A 10 22.15 19.49 50.20
CA VAL A 10 22.46 19.47 48.77
C VAL A 10 21.23 18.97 48.03
N LEU A 11 20.58 19.85 47.28
CA LEU A 11 19.49 19.50 46.37
C LEU A 11 20.10 18.92 45.09
N VAL A 12 20.04 17.61 44.91
CA VAL A 12 20.38 16.96 43.64
C VAL A 12 19.16 17.07 42.72
N GLN A 13 19.17 18.01 41.78
CA GLN A 13 18.22 18.04 40.66
C GLN A 13 18.56 16.88 39.71
N PHE A 14 17.74 15.83 39.73
CA PHE A 14 17.73 14.84 38.65
C PHE A 14 17.18 15.51 37.40
N LEU A 15 18.08 15.84 36.46
CA LEU A 15 17.72 16.08 35.07
C LEU A 15 17.22 14.76 34.49
N VAL A 16 15.90 14.57 34.52
CA VAL A 16 15.23 13.57 33.68
C VAL A 16 15.35 14.10 32.26
N LEU A 17 16.33 13.61 31.50
CA LEU A 17 16.30 13.74 30.04
C LEU A 17 14.98 13.11 29.59
N PRO A 18 14.07 13.86 28.94
CA PRO A 18 12.94 13.21 28.29
C PRO A 18 13.54 12.25 27.26
N THR A 19 13.35 10.96 27.47
CA THR A 19 13.42 10.00 26.37
C THR A 19 12.46 10.54 25.33
N LEU A 20 13.01 11.05 24.22
CA LEU A 20 12.24 11.43 23.04
C LEU A 20 11.44 10.20 22.65
N LEU A 21 10.14 10.22 22.95
CA LEU A 21 9.23 9.19 22.45
C LEU A 21 9.27 9.27 20.93
N ALA A 22 9.37 8.12 20.27
CA ALA A 22 9.33 8.06 18.82
C ALA A 22 8.05 8.70 18.31
N SER A 23 8.14 9.47 17.23
CA SER A 23 6.95 10.04 16.59
C SER A 23 6.03 8.92 16.07
N PRO A 24 4.72 9.18 15.89
CA PRO A 24 3.83 8.25 15.20
C PRO A 24 4.36 7.84 13.83
N SER A 25 4.93 8.80 13.09
CA SER A 25 5.60 8.59 11.80
C SER A 25 6.77 7.60 11.92
N ASP A 26 7.66 7.81 12.88
CA ASP A 26 8.80 6.91 13.10
C ASP A 26 8.36 5.51 13.51
N THR A 27 7.31 5.42 14.31
CA THR A 27 6.77 4.13 14.76
C THR A 27 6.17 3.36 13.58
N ILE A 28 5.32 3.99 12.75
CA ILE A 28 4.78 3.39 11.52
C ILE A 28 5.91 2.94 10.59
N ARG A 29 6.89 3.81 10.34
CA ARG A 29 8.03 3.51 9.47
C ARG A 29 8.82 2.31 9.98
N THR A 30 9.23 2.34 11.25
CA THR A 30 10.06 1.29 11.87
C THR A 30 9.32 -0.06 11.89
N ASN A 31 8.04 -0.04 12.26
CA ASN A 31 7.22 -1.25 12.31
C ASN A 31 6.93 -1.80 10.91
N SER A 32 6.74 -0.94 9.91
CA SER A 32 6.62 -1.36 8.51
C SER A 32 7.92 -1.99 7.98
N LEU A 33 9.08 -1.43 8.32
CA LEU A 33 10.37 -2.02 7.95
C LEU A 33 10.56 -3.41 8.58
N SER A 34 10.23 -3.56 9.86
CA SER A 34 10.26 -4.85 10.57
C SER A 34 9.31 -5.88 9.93
N ALA A 35 8.11 -5.46 9.53
CA ALA A 35 7.17 -6.29 8.79
C ALA A 35 7.75 -6.75 7.46
N LEU A 36 8.31 -5.84 6.66
CA LEU A 36 8.93 -6.16 5.37
C LEU A 36 10.14 -7.10 5.50
N GLU A 37 10.97 -6.93 6.53
CA GLU A 37 12.08 -7.85 6.85
C GLU A 37 11.55 -9.26 7.20
N THR A 38 10.45 -9.34 7.95
CA THR A 38 9.76 -10.59 8.24
C THR A 38 9.27 -11.26 6.95
N MET A 39 8.69 -10.51 6.01
CA MET A 39 8.27 -11.04 4.71
C MET A 39 9.45 -11.54 3.86
N GLN A 40 10.60 -10.84 3.91
CA GLN A 40 11.82 -11.23 3.20
C GLN A 40 12.41 -12.52 3.77
N THR A 41 12.41 -12.69 5.09
CA THR A 41 12.94 -13.89 5.75
C THR A 41 12.01 -15.10 5.57
N ASN A 42 10.70 -14.88 5.53
CA ASN A 42 9.68 -15.92 5.31
C ASN A 42 9.41 -16.24 3.84
N TRP A 43 10.34 -15.95 2.93
CA TRP A 43 10.16 -16.12 1.50
C TRP A 43 9.78 -17.55 1.08
N ARG A 44 10.21 -18.60 1.80
CA ARG A 44 9.87 -19.99 1.47
C ARG A 44 8.38 -20.29 1.57
N ALA A 45 7.69 -19.71 2.55
CA ALA A 45 6.24 -19.90 2.69
C ALA A 45 5.50 -19.21 1.54
N ARG A 46 5.96 -18.03 1.13
CA ARG A 46 5.43 -17.28 -0.01
C ARG A 46 5.68 -18.02 -1.33
N GLU A 47 6.89 -18.55 -1.54
CA GLU A 47 7.24 -19.36 -2.71
C GLU A 47 6.38 -20.62 -2.79
N ALA A 48 6.19 -21.35 -1.69
CA ALA A 48 5.35 -22.54 -1.68
C ALA A 48 3.89 -22.24 -2.07
N ALA A 49 3.34 -21.11 -1.57
CA ALA A 49 2.02 -20.65 -1.98
C ALA A 49 1.99 -20.30 -3.48
N ALA A 50 3.04 -19.65 -3.98
CA ALA A 50 3.17 -19.28 -5.39
C ALA A 50 3.32 -20.52 -6.29
N GLU A 51 4.03 -21.55 -5.86
CA GLU A 51 4.15 -22.83 -6.58
C GLU A 51 2.81 -23.54 -6.72
N ALA A 52 2.05 -23.63 -5.61
CA ALA A 52 0.71 -24.21 -5.63
C ALA A 52 -0.24 -23.42 -6.55
N ALA A 53 -0.20 -22.09 -6.48
CA ALA A 53 -1.03 -21.23 -7.31
C ALA A 53 -0.64 -21.30 -8.80
N ALA A 54 0.66 -21.23 -9.10
CA ALA A 54 1.17 -21.30 -10.47
C ALA A 54 0.87 -22.65 -11.11
N SER A 55 0.97 -23.75 -10.36
CA SER A 55 0.60 -25.09 -10.85
C SER A 55 -0.84 -25.12 -11.38
N ARG A 56 -1.81 -24.67 -10.57
CA ARG A 56 -3.22 -24.54 -10.97
C ARG A 56 -3.41 -23.61 -12.16
N PHE A 57 -2.69 -22.49 -12.18
CA PHE A 57 -2.77 -21.50 -13.25
C PHE A 57 -2.23 -22.02 -14.59
N LEU A 58 -1.13 -22.76 -14.57
CA LEU A 58 -0.52 -23.41 -15.72
C LEU A 58 -1.43 -24.50 -16.30
N ASP A 59 -2.15 -25.22 -15.43
CA ASP A 59 -3.17 -26.21 -15.81
C ASP A 59 -4.48 -25.60 -16.35
N GLY A 60 -4.53 -24.27 -16.51
CA GLY A 60 -5.67 -23.54 -17.06
C GLY A 60 -6.62 -22.93 -16.02
N GLY A 61 -6.36 -23.16 -14.73
CA GLY A 61 -7.13 -22.63 -13.60
C GLY A 61 -7.10 -21.11 -13.49
N GLN A 62 -8.27 -20.49 -13.30
CA GLN A 62 -8.42 -19.02 -13.24
C GLN A 62 -7.82 -18.43 -11.96
N LEU A 63 -7.15 -17.28 -12.08
CA LEU A 63 -6.77 -16.45 -10.93
C LEU A 63 -7.93 -15.54 -10.57
N TRP A 64 -8.40 -15.68 -9.33
CA TRP A 64 -9.47 -14.91 -8.74
C TRP A 64 -8.94 -14.01 -7.63
N VAL A 65 -9.57 -12.86 -7.46
CA VAL A 65 -9.26 -11.92 -6.37
C VAL A 65 -10.51 -11.46 -5.65
N ALA A 66 -10.42 -11.37 -4.32
CA ALA A 66 -11.39 -10.72 -3.45
C ALA A 66 -10.72 -10.31 -2.14
N GLY A 67 -11.47 -9.69 -1.23
CA GLY A 67 -10.97 -9.35 0.08
C GLY A 67 -11.98 -8.52 0.86
N SER A 68 -11.86 -8.54 2.18
CA SER A 68 -12.54 -7.59 3.06
C SER A 68 -11.76 -6.28 3.20
N ILE A 69 -10.48 -6.25 2.80
CA ILE A 69 -9.76 -5.01 2.55
C ILE A 69 -10.43 -4.30 1.37
N PRO A 70 -11.03 -3.11 1.56
CA PRO A 70 -11.67 -2.38 0.48
C PRO A 70 -10.71 -2.17 -0.69
N ARG A 71 -11.18 -2.44 -1.91
CA ARG A 71 -10.43 -2.25 -3.16
C ARG A 71 -9.18 -3.13 -3.30
N PHE A 72 -9.02 -4.17 -2.48
CA PHE A 72 -7.94 -5.15 -2.64
C PHE A 72 -7.98 -5.84 -4.02
N ASP A 73 -9.19 -6.10 -4.53
CA ASP A 73 -9.43 -6.64 -5.86
C ASP A 73 -8.87 -5.75 -6.97
N ILE A 74 -9.12 -4.44 -6.88
CA ILE A 74 -8.67 -3.46 -7.86
C ILE A 74 -7.19 -3.13 -7.68
N GLU A 75 -6.63 -3.36 -6.49
CA GLU A 75 -5.20 -3.33 -6.31
C GLU A 75 -4.50 -4.49 -7.00
N TRP A 76 -5.11 -5.64 -7.30
CA TRP A 76 -4.46 -6.69 -8.11
C TRP A 76 -4.87 -6.65 -9.59
N LEU A 77 -6.03 -6.04 -9.90
CA LEU A 77 -6.60 -5.99 -11.23
C LEU A 77 -6.21 -4.73 -12.01
N GLY A 78 -5.76 -4.89 -13.26
CA GLY A 78 -5.62 -3.77 -14.20
C GLY A 78 -4.53 -2.76 -13.85
N ARG A 79 -3.62 -3.13 -12.95
CA ARG A 79 -2.51 -2.30 -12.49
C ARG A 79 -1.31 -2.38 -13.42
N ALA A 80 -0.61 -1.26 -13.57
CA ALA A 80 0.74 -1.25 -14.14
C ALA A 80 1.64 -2.30 -13.46
N GLY A 81 2.37 -3.09 -14.24
CA GLY A 81 3.22 -4.16 -13.73
C GLY A 81 2.46 -5.33 -13.10
N GLY A 82 1.12 -5.35 -13.14
CA GLY A 82 0.28 -6.44 -12.64
C GLY A 82 -0.07 -7.46 -13.73
N LEU A 83 -0.59 -8.62 -13.31
CA LEU A 83 -1.05 -9.68 -14.20
C LEU A 83 -2.31 -9.24 -14.98
N MET A 84 -2.37 -9.55 -16.27
CA MET A 84 -3.60 -9.36 -17.07
C MET A 84 -4.70 -10.40 -16.80
N PRO A 85 -4.42 -11.70 -16.63
CA PRO A 85 -5.46 -12.73 -16.53
C PRO A 85 -6.00 -12.91 -15.10
N VAL A 86 -6.27 -11.81 -14.40
CA VAL A 86 -6.89 -11.79 -13.06
C VAL A 86 -8.37 -11.44 -13.19
N VAL A 87 -9.23 -12.11 -12.41
CA VAL A 87 -10.68 -11.90 -12.40
C VAL A 87 -11.16 -11.60 -10.99
N VAL A 88 -12.02 -10.60 -10.83
CA VAL A 88 -12.65 -10.30 -9.54
C VAL A 88 -13.71 -11.36 -9.24
N MET A 89 -13.61 -11.98 -8.07
CA MET A 89 -14.65 -12.88 -7.57
C MET A 89 -15.80 -12.06 -7.00
N LYS A 90 -16.90 -11.99 -7.74
CA LYS A 90 -18.16 -11.36 -7.27
C LYS A 90 -19.07 -12.31 -6.52
N ASP A 91 -18.94 -13.60 -6.81
CA ASP A 91 -19.75 -14.67 -6.24
C ASP A 91 -18.82 -15.86 -5.95
N PRO A 92 -18.70 -16.31 -4.69
CA PRO A 92 -17.98 -17.54 -4.33
C PRO A 92 -18.40 -18.75 -5.18
N ALA A 93 -19.66 -18.78 -5.64
CA ALA A 93 -20.17 -19.86 -6.44
C ALA A 93 -19.51 -19.97 -7.83
N ALA A 94 -18.94 -18.87 -8.36
CA ALA A 94 -18.29 -18.84 -9.66
C ALA A 94 -16.87 -19.43 -9.65
N VAL A 95 -16.26 -19.61 -8.48
CA VAL A 95 -14.90 -20.15 -8.38
C VAL A 95 -14.92 -21.67 -8.59
N ALA A 96 -14.26 -22.13 -9.66
CA ALA A 96 -14.16 -23.55 -9.98
C ALA A 96 -13.02 -24.25 -9.19
N ALA A 97 -13.09 -25.58 -9.06
CA ALA A 97 -12.09 -26.41 -8.35
C ALA A 97 -10.64 -26.27 -8.85
N GLY A 98 -10.45 -25.91 -10.12
CA GLY A 98 -9.11 -25.66 -10.67
C GLY A 98 -8.59 -24.25 -10.39
N GLY A 99 -9.41 -23.35 -9.85
CA GLY A 99 -9.07 -21.94 -9.66
C GLY A 99 -8.18 -21.69 -8.45
N VAL A 100 -7.61 -20.48 -8.42
CA VAL A 100 -6.87 -19.93 -7.29
C VAL A 100 -7.57 -18.66 -6.85
N LEU A 101 -7.98 -18.58 -5.59
CA LEU A 101 -8.45 -17.36 -4.96
C LEU A 101 -7.31 -16.72 -4.16
N VAL A 102 -7.01 -15.47 -4.48
CA VAL A 102 -6.11 -14.61 -3.71
C VAL A 102 -6.94 -13.63 -2.91
N TYR A 103 -6.78 -13.62 -1.59
CA TYR A 103 -7.68 -12.94 -0.67
C TYR A 103 -6.97 -12.02 0.33
N GLY A 104 -7.41 -10.76 0.45
CA GLY A 104 -6.93 -9.82 1.47
C GLY A 104 -7.90 -9.71 2.65
N CYS A 105 -7.47 -10.12 3.84
CA CYS A 105 -8.28 -10.04 5.07
C CYS A 105 -8.01 -8.73 5.83
N LEU A 106 -9.06 -7.96 6.05
CA LEU A 106 -9.04 -6.81 6.94
C LEU A 106 -9.10 -7.29 8.40
N GLN A 107 -8.24 -6.73 9.24
CA GLN A 107 -8.26 -7.00 10.68
C GLN A 107 -9.64 -6.66 11.27
N GLY A 108 -10.23 -7.62 12.00
CA GLY A 108 -11.59 -7.52 12.56
C GLY A 108 -12.69 -8.15 11.68
N ALA A 109 -12.41 -8.53 10.44
CA ALA A 109 -13.35 -9.18 9.52
C ALA A 109 -13.24 -10.72 9.51
N GLU A 110 -12.39 -11.31 10.36
CA GLU A 110 -11.89 -12.67 10.21
C GLU A 110 -12.97 -13.74 10.15
N LYS A 111 -14.02 -13.62 10.97
CA LYS A 111 -15.11 -14.60 11.01
C LYS A 111 -15.94 -14.59 9.73
N ALA A 112 -16.22 -13.41 9.20
CA ALA A 112 -16.97 -13.23 7.96
C ALA A 112 -16.12 -13.74 6.78
N ASP A 113 -14.83 -13.40 6.77
CA ASP A 113 -13.89 -13.89 5.77
C ASP A 113 -13.77 -15.40 5.81
N ALA A 114 -13.60 -16.00 6.99
CA ALA A 114 -13.50 -17.44 7.11
C ALA A 114 -14.77 -18.16 6.63
N ALA A 115 -15.95 -17.59 6.87
CA ALA A 115 -17.22 -18.14 6.36
C ALA A 115 -17.32 -18.11 4.83
N LEU A 116 -16.83 -17.04 4.19
CA LEU A 116 -16.76 -16.93 2.74
C LEU A 116 -15.73 -17.90 2.16
N LEU A 117 -14.52 -17.95 2.75
CA LEU A 117 -13.44 -18.80 2.28
C LEU A 117 -13.79 -20.29 2.35
N ARG A 118 -14.55 -20.74 3.37
CA ARG A 118 -15.07 -22.13 3.43
C ARG A 118 -15.88 -22.49 2.20
N GLN A 119 -16.75 -21.60 1.71
CA GLN A 119 -17.58 -21.86 0.52
C GLN A 119 -16.72 -22.06 -0.73
N VAL A 120 -15.61 -21.33 -0.83
CA VAL A 120 -14.66 -21.47 -1.95
C VAL A 120 -13.80 -22.72 -1.79
N HIS A 121 -13.36 -23.02 -0.57
CA HIS A 121 -12.56 -24.20 -0.26
C HIS A 121 -13.33 -25.50 -0.51
N GLU A 122 -14.62 -25.57 -0.15
CA GLU A 122 -15.50 -26.71 -0.41
C GLU A 122 -15.67 -27.03 -1.89
N LYS A 123 -15.44 -26.06 -2.79
CA LYS A 123 -15.42 -26.27 -4.24
C LYS A 123 -14.09 -26.83 -4.75
N GLY A 124 -13.09 -26.96 -3.90
CA GLY A 124 -11.76 -27.49 -4.23
C GLY A 124 -10.80 -26.48 -4.83
N ALA A 125 -11.14 -25.19 -4.82
CA ALA A 125 -10.24 -24.12 -5.27
C ALA A 125 -9.11 -23.90 -4.24
N LEU A 126 -7.93 -23.52 -4.73
CA LEU A 126 -6.80 -23.14 -3.88
C LEU A 126 -7.01 -21.73 -3.32
N ILE A 127 -6.79 -21.53 -2.03
CA ILE A 127 -6.92 -20.23 -1.36
C ILE A 127 -5.57 -19.77 -0.82
N VAL A 128 -5.13 -18.60 -1.28
CA VAL A 128 -3.99 -17.86 -0.72
C VAL A 128 -4.52 -16.60 -0.05
N ALA A 129 -4.44 -16.54 1.28
CA ALA A 129 -4.95 -15.43 2.08
C ALA A 129 -3.82 -14.62 2.73
N PHE A 130 -3.96 -13.30 2.75
CA PHE A 130 -3.11 -12.35 3.45
C PHE A 130 -3.87 -11.71 4.61
N GLY A 131 -3.18 -11.37 5.69
CA GLY A 131 -3.77 -10.69 6.84
C GLY A 131 -2.78 -10.54 7.99
N SER A 132 -3.24 -9.99 9.11
CA SER A 132 -2.39 -9.86 10.30
C SER A 132 -2.15 -11.21 10.98
N ALA A 133 -1.08 -11.31 11.78
CA ALA A 133 -0.79 -12.54 12.52
C ALA A 133 -1.95 -12.96 13.45
N SER A 134 -2.70 -12.00 14.00
CA SER A 134 -3.86 -12.27 14.86
C SER A 134 -5.02 -12.92 14.10
N SER A 135 -5.14 -12.67 12.79
CA SER A 135 -6.20 -13.28 11.96
C SER A 135 -5.95 -14.76 11.66
N GLY A 136 -4.73 -15.25 11.90
CA GLY A 136 -4.34 -16.62 11.54
C GLY A 136 -5.13 -17.72 12.25
N ALA A 137 -5.67 -17.48 13.44
CA ALA A 137 -6.46 -18.49 14.16
C ALA A 137 -7.75 -18.87 13.42
N GLU A 138 -8.41 -17.89 12.79
CA GLU A 138 -9.66 -18.08 12.05
C GLU A 138 -9.41 -18.48 10.58
N LEU A 139 -8.33 -17.96 9.98
CA LEU A 139 -8.08 -18.12 8.53
C LEU A 139 -7.26 -19.35 8.16
N LYS A 140 -6.29 -19.79 8.98
CA LYS A 140 -5.49 -20.99 8.66
C LYS A 140 -6.31 -22.27 8.45
N PRO A 141 -7.43 -22.51 9.15
CA PRO A 141 -8.25 -23.70 8.90
C PRO A 141 -9.00 -23.70 7.56
N VAL A 142 -9.07 -22.57 6.87
CA VAL A 142 -9.92 -22.38 5.67
C VAL A 142 -9.18 -21.83 4.47
N ALA A 143 -7.89 -21.51 4.62
CA ALA A 143 -6.98 -21.11 3.54
C ALA A 143 -5.87 -22.15 3.42
N ASP A 144 -5.58 -22.59 2.19
CA ASP A 144 -4.48 -23.52 1.92
C ASP A 144 -3.12 -22.88 2.25
N HIS A 145 -3.00 -21.58 1.98
CA HIS A 145 -1.85 -20.77 2.37
C HIS A 145 -2.32 -19.49 3.05
N PHE A 146 -1.94 -19.30 4.32
CA PHE A 146 -2.09 -18.04 5.03
C PHE A 146 -0.73 -17.36 5.21
N LEU A 147 -0.58 -16.17 4.65
CA LEU A 147 0.66 -15.39 4.63
C LEU A 147 0.50 -14.15 5.52
N PRO A 148 0.99 -14.19 6.78
CA PRO A 148 0.83 -13.06 7.70
C PRO A 148 1.73 -11.88 7.31
N ASN A 149 1.22 -10.65 7.44
CA ASN A 149 1.97 -9.45 7.11
C ASN A 149 3.08 -9.06 8.11
N GLY A 150 3.06 -9.62 9.32
CA GLY A 150 4.11 -9.40 10.32
C GLY A 150 4.13 -8.01 10.96
N LEU A 151 3.09 -7.18 10.79
CA LEU A 151 3.05 -5.86 11.39
C LEU A 151 2.90 -5.94 12.93
N PRO A 152 3.77 -5.26 13.71
CA PRO A 152 3.61 -5.12 15.16
C PRO A 152 2.27 -4.46 15.55
N THR A 153 1.64 -4.95 16.62
CA THR A 153 0.30 -4.52 17.06
C THR A 153 0.26 -3.13 17.69
N ASP A 154 1.41 -2.61 18.13
CA ASP A 154 1.56 -1.27 18.71
C ASP A 154 1.71 -0.18 17.64
N THR A 155 1.63 -0.52 16.36
CA THR A 155 1.69 0.43 15.26
C THR A 155 0.49 1.39 15.30
N PRO A 156 0.71 2.73 15.23
CA PRO A 156 -0.38 3.67 15.04
C PRO A 156 -1.20 3.35 13.79
N LEU A 157 -2.52 3.38 13.91
CA LEU A 157 -3.44 2.97 12.83
C LEU A 157 -3.15 1.54 12.33
N ALA A 158 -2.85 0.60 13.25
CA ALA A 158 -2.44 -0.77 12.92
C ALA A 158 -3.32 -1.46 11.85
N PRO A 159 -4.66 -1.45 11.90
CA PRO A 159 -5.48 -2.10 10.86
C PRO A 159 -5.25 -1.53 9.45
N GLN A 160 -5.07 -0.21 9.36
CA GLN A 160 -4.85 0.50 8.10
C GLN A 160 -3.46 0.22 7.53
N VAL A 161 -2.43 0.28 8.39
CA VAL A 161 -1.05 -0.02 8.01
C VAL A 161 -0.88 -1.50 7.67
N ALA A 162 -1.58 -2.39 8.37
CA ALA A 162 -1.60 -3.83 8.10
C ALA A 162 -2.14 -4.12 6.70
N ALA A 163 -3.22 -3.44 6.29
CA ALA A 163 -3.73 -3.58 4.93
C ALA A 163 -2.69 -3.16 3.87
N ALA A 164 -1.93 -2.09 4.09
CA ALA A 164 -0.83 -1.71 3.19
C ALA A 164 0.28 -2.77 3.14
N MET A 165 0.56 -3.44 4.27
CA MET A 165 1.51 -4.56 4.32
C MET A 165 0.97 -5.82 3.62
N ASP A 166 -0.34 -6.09 3.69
CA ASP A 166 -0.98 -7.16 2.91
C ASP A 166 -0.84 -6.92 1.40
N LEU A 167 -0.92 -5.66 0.94
CA LEU A 167 -0.62 -5.30 -0.45
C LEU A 167 0.85 -5.55 -0.82
N ALA A 168 1.78 -5.26 0.09
CA ALA A 168 3.20 -5.56 -0.14
C ALA A 168 3.44 -7.08 -0.28
N GLN A 169 2.78 -7.87 0.56
CA GLN A 169 2.83 -9.34 0.53
C GLN A 169 2.17 -9.91 -0.74
N LEU A 170 1.04 -9.34 -1.19
CA LEU A 170 0.38 -9.67 -2.47
C LEU A 170 1.32 -9.52 -3.65
N TRP A 171 2.00 -8.38 -3.76
CA TRP A 171 2.88 -8.10 -4.89
C TRP A 171 4.17 -8.93 -4.84
N ALA A 172 4.71 -9.19 -3.65
CA ALA A 172 5.80 -10.14 -3.48
C ALA A 172 5.40 -11.56 -3.92
N PHE A 173 4.19 -12.01 -3.54
CA PHE A 173 3.64 -13.30 -3.97
C PHE A 173 3.44 -13.36 -5.49
N THR A 174 2.96 -12.26 -6.09
CA THR A 174 2.78 -12.16 -7.54
C THR A 174 4.11 -12.32 -8.27
N GLY A 175 5.18 -11.72 -7.76
CA GLY A 175 6.54 -11.91 -8.28
C GLY A 175 6.97 -13.37 -8.27
N ASP A 176 6.78 -14.05 -7.14
CA ASP A 176 7.14 -15.46 -7.01
C ASP A 176 6.28 -16.36 -7.93
N LEU A 177 4.98 -16.07 -8.09
CA LEU A 177 4.08 -16.77 -9.02
C LEU A 177 4.59 -16.65 -10.47
N VAL A 178 4.98 -15.43 -10.88
CA VAL A 178 5.62 -15.21 -12.19
C VAL A 178 6.91 -16.01 -12.29
N GLY A 179 7.75 -15.99 -11.25
CA GLY A 179 8.98 -16.78 -11.19
C GLY A 179 8.73 -18.26 -11.46
N VAL A 180 7.76 -18.88 -10.77
CA VAL A 180 7.37 -20.28 -11.00
C VAL A 180 6.94 -20.51 -12.45
N CYS A 181 6.11 -19.63 -13.01
CA CYS A 181 5.66 -19.76 -14.40
C CYS A 181 6.86 -19.72 -15.39
N THR A 182 7.83 -18.83 -15.17
CA THR A 182 9.01 -18.74 -16.04
C THR A 182 9.87 -20.01 -16.00
N ARG A 183 9.98 -20.67 -14.83
CA ARG A 183 10.65 -21.97 -14.71
C ARG A 183 9.92 -23.08 -15.47
N ALA A 184 8.60 -22.97 -15.62
CA ALA A 184 7.78 -23.81 -16.49
C ALA A 184 7.83 -23.39 -17.98
N GLY A 185 8.68 -22.42 -18.35
CA GLY A 185 8.80 -21.92 -19.72
C GLY A 185 7.61 -21.07 -20.18
N LYS A 186 6.81 -20.53 -19.25
CA LYS A 186 5.64 -19.70 -19.53
C LYS A 186 5.78 -18.33 -18.89
N MET A 187 5.66 -17.25 -19.66
CA MET A 187 5.62 -15.89 -19.13
C MET A 187 4.17 -15.39 -19.10
N PRO A 188 3.57 -15.15 -17.92
CA PRO A 188 2.23 -14.56 -17.83
C PRO A 188 2.21 -13.17 -18.47
N THR A 189 1.08 -12.79 -19.07
CA THR A 189 0.94 -11.44 -19.61
C THR A 189 0.75 -10.42 -18.48
N MET A 190 1.45 -9.28 -18.59
CA MET A 190 1.45 -8.23 -17.58
C MET A 190 1.24 -6.86 -18.22
N TRP A 191 0.52 -5.99 -17.53
CA TRP A 191 0.25 -4.62 -17.99
C TRP A 191 1.51 -3.77 -17.98
N GLN A 192 1.73 -3.03 -19.05
CA GLN A 192 2.61 -1.86 -19.02
C GLN A 192 1.82 -0.65 -18.49
N SER A 193 2.45 0.23 -17.72
CA SER A 193 1.80 1.47 -17.30
C SER A 193 1.31 2.27 -18.48
N VAL A 194 0.05 2.72 -18.43
CA VAL A 194 -0.59 3.53 -19.48
C VAL A 194 0.08 4.88 -19.70
N MET A 195 0.95 5.30 -18.78
CA MET A 195 1.74 6.52 -18.90
C MET A 195 2.99 6.32 -19.75
N VAL A 196 3.45 5.07 -19.93
CA VAL A 196 4.61 4.77 -20.78
C VAL A 196 4.20 4.79 -22.25
N GLU A 197 5.04 5.38 -23.09
CA GLU A 197 4.83 5.42 -24.55
C GLU A 197 4.70 4.00 -25.13
N GLY A 198 3.77 3.82 -26.09
CA GLY A 198 3.49 2.51 -26.72
C GLY A 198 2.70 1.53 -25.84
N SER A 199 2.39 1.88 -24.59
CA SER A 199 1.70 0.99 -23.66
C SER A 199 0.30 0.60 -24.10
N ARG A 200 -0.43 1.49 -24.79
CA ARG A 200 -1.79 1.20 -25.25
C ARG A 200 -1.79 0.08 -26.29
N GLU A 201 -0.91 0.18 -27.27
CA GLU A 201 -0.73 -0.79 -28.34
C GLU A 201 -0.25 -2.13 -27.77
N ARG A 202 0.78 -2.11 -26.92
CA ARG A 202 1.30 -3.31 -26.25
C ARG A 202 0.22 -4.00 -25.42
N ASN A 203 -0.47 -3.23 -24.58
CA ASN A 203 -1.49 -3.78 -23.69
C ASN A 203 -2.67 -4.34 -24.48
N ALA A 204 -3.11 -3.68 -25.55
CA ALA A 204 -4.17 -4.18 -26.41
C ALA A 204 -3.81 -5.52 -27.06
N ARG A 205 -2.54 -5.69 -27.48
CA ARG A 205 -2.02 -6.93 -28.06
C ARG A 205 -2.13 -8.13 -27.12
N TYR A 206 -1.84 -7.93 -25.83
CA TYR A 206 -1.70 -9.03 -24.87
C TYR A 206 -2.89 -9.20 -23.93
N ARG A 207 -3.83 -8.23 -23.86
CA ARG A 207 -4.96 -8.20 -22.89
C ARG A 207 -5.78 -9.49 -22.81
N ALA A 208 -5.99 -10.15 -23.94
CA ALA A 208 -6.80 -11.37 -24.02
C ALA A 208 -6.01 -12.66 -23.77
N LEU A 209 -4.68 -12.56 -23.61
CA LEU A 209 -3.80 -13.70 -23.46
C LEU A 209 -3.49 -13.97 -21.99
N ARG A 210 -3.24 -15.25 -21.67
CA ARG A 210 -2.77 -15.69 -20.36
C ARG A 210 -1.24 -15.65 -20.26
N PHE A 211 -0.60 -16.12 -21.32
CA PHE A 211 0.85 -16.20 -21.47
C PHE A 211 1.26 -15.59 -22.80
N HIS A 212 2.48 -15.08 -22.86
CA HIS A 212 3.10 -14.69 -24.12
C HIS A 212 3.45 -15.92 -24.96
N ASP A 213 3.25 -15.80 -26.27
CA ASP A 213 3.70 -16.76 -27.29
C ASP A 213 4.91 -16.26 -28.08
N ASP A 214 5.13 -14.95 -28.10
CA ASP A 214 6.19 -14.27 -28.84
C ASP A 214 7.40 -13.85 -27.98
N LEU A 215 7.25 -13.79 -26.66
CA LEU A 215 8.34 -13.46 -25.73
C LEU A 215 8.88 -14.71 -25.01
N LYS A 216 10.21 -14.84 -24.98
CA LYS A 216 10.92 -15.90 -24.26
C LYS A 216 11.67 -15.30 -23.08
N VAL A 217 11.12 -15.52 -21.89
CA VAL A 217 11.72 -15.10 -20.62
C VAL A 217 12.50 -16.28 -20.02
N PRO A 218 13.78 -16.12 -19.66
CA PRO A 218 14.55 -17.16 -18.96
C PRO A 218 13.90 -17.55 -17.62
N ALA A 219 14.15 -18.78 -17.19
CA ALA A 219 13.72 -19.26 -15.89
C ALA A 219 14.30 -18.38 -14.77
N VAL A 220 13.44 -17.94 -13.84
CA VAL A 220 13.85 -17.16 -12.67
C VAL A 220 13.86 -18.04 -11.42
N GLU A 221 14.95 -17.97 -10.66
CA GLU A 221 15.14 -18.74 -9.44
C GLU A 221 14.06 -18.46 -8.37
N PRO A 222 13.74 -19.45 -7.53
CA PRO A 222 12.74 -19.32 -6.47
C PRO A 222 12.95 -18.08 -5.57
N GLY A 223 11.85 -17.38 -5.26
CA GLY A 223 11.83 -16.24 -4.33
C GLY A 223 12.52 -14.97 -4.83
N VAL A 224 13.17 -14.97 -6.01
CA VAL A 224 13.99 -13.84 -6.47
C VAL A 224 13.15 -12.61 -6.77
N LEU A 225 12.06 -12.75 -7.53
CA LEU A 225 11.24 -11.60 -7.94
C LEU A 225 10.49 -11.00 -6.73
N GLY A 226 9.91 -11.83 -5.86
CA GLY A 226 9.29 -11.35 -4.63
C GLY A 226 10.28 -10.65 -3.70
N LYS A 227 11.50 -11.16 -3.58
CA LYS A 227 12.57 -10.51 -2.80
C LYS A 227 12.97 -9.16 -3.41
N GLN A 228 13.16 -9.08 -4.73
CA GLN A 228 13.49 -7.82 -5.40
C GLN A 228 12.42 -6.75 -5.15
N TYR A 229 11.14 -7.13 -5.23
CA TYR A 229 10.03 -6.23 -4.91
C TYR A 229 10.11 -5.73 -3.46
N LEU A 230 10.22 -6.63 -2.49
CA LEU A 230 10.32 -6.24 -1.08
C LEU A 230 11.55 -5.38 -0.80
N THR A 231 12.69 -5.65 -1.45
CA THR A 231 13.88 -4.79 -1.34
C THR A 231 13.61 -3.37 -1.86
N ALA A 232 12.85 -3.22 -2.95
CA ALA A 232 12.45 -1.90 -3.45
C ALA A 232 11.52 -1.17 -2.47
N ILE A 233 10.55 -1.87 -1.87
CA ILE A 233 9.67 -1.29 -0.84
C ILE A 233 10.47 -0.90 0.41
N VAL A 234 11.37 -1.75 0.90
CA VAL A 234 12.25 -1.43 2.04
C VAL A 234 13.04 -0.15 1.75
N ARG A 235 13.68 -0.06 0.58
CA ARG A 235 14.43 1.14 0.18
C ARG A 235 13.54 2.39 0.17
N ALA A 236 12.33 2.29 -0.36
CA ALA A 236 11.38 3.39 -0.42
C ALA A 236 10.92 3.83 0.99
N VAL A 237 10.54 2.88 1.86
CA VAL A 237 10.13 3.17 3.24
C VAL A 237 11.30 3.74 4.07
N THR A 238 12.52 3.24 3.87
CA THR A 238 13.72 3.86 4.45
C THR A 238 13.90 5.30 3.97
N GLY A 239 13.66 5.56 2.68
CA GLY A 239 13.75 6.90 2.08
C GLY A 239 12.80 7.93 2.69
N LEU A 240 11.64 7.51 3.21
CA LEU A 240 10.68 8.40 3.88
C LEU A 240 11.26 9.15 5.08
N GLN A 241 12.32 8.60 5.71
CA GLN A 241 13.02 9.27 6.82
C GLN A 241 13.58 10.65 6.44
N THR A 242 13.87 10.87 5.16
CA THR A 242 14.40 12.15 4.66
C THR A 242 13.34 13.26 4.66
N GLN A 243 12.07 12.92 4.93
CA GLN A 243 10.92 13.81 4.88
C GLN A 243 10.18 13.92 6.22
N GLU A 244 10.82 13.51 7.33
CA GLU A 244 10.21 13.53 8.67
C GLU A 244 9.58 14.89 9.02
N LYS A 245 10.27 15.99 8.70
CA LYS A 245 9.77 17.34 8.94
C LYS A 245 8.52 17.66 8.11
N GLN A 246 8.49 17.24 6.86
CA GLN A 246 7.35 17.43 5.95
C GLN A 246 6.16 16.58 6.39
N LEU A 247 6.39 15.36 6.85
CA LEU A 247 5.35 14.48 7.38
C LEU A 247 4.73 15.07 8.66
N ALA A 248 5.56 15.57 9.58
CA ALA A 248 5.10 16.27 10.77
C ALA A 248 4.32 17.57 10.40
N ALA A 249 4.80 18.34 9.42
CA ALA A 249 4.11 19.55 8.94
C ALA A 249 2.75 19.23 8.31
N ALA A 250 2.67 18.17 7.50
CA ALA A 250 1.42 17.68 6.92
C ALA A 250 0.42 17.26 8.02
N GLY A 251 0.87 16.47 9.00
CA GLY A 251 0.03 16.08 10.13
C GLY A 251 -0.45 17.28 10.97
N ALA A 252 0.43 18.27 11.19
CA ALA A 252 0.07 19.50 11.87
C ALA A 252 -0.98 20.32 11.11
N ALA A 253 -0.88 20.41 9.78
CA ALA A 253 -1.87 21.11 8.96
C ALA A 253 -3.26 20.43 9.05
N VAL A 254 -3.32 19.10 8.93
CA VAL A 254 -4.57 18.33 9.11
C VAL A 254 -5.15 18.56 10.51
N ARG A 255 -4.32 18.44 11.56
CA ARG A 255 -4.74 18.67 12.95
C ARG A 255 -5.29 20.07 13.17
N GLN A 256 -4.63 21.09 12.64
CA GLN A 256 -5.06 22.49 12.78
C GLN A 256 -6.40 22.73 12.08
N THR A 257 -6.58 22.21 10.87
CA THR A 257 -7.86 22.27 10.15
C THR A 257 -8.99 21.64 10.98
N VAL A 258 -8.78 20.44 11.50
CA VAL A 258 -9.79 19.74 12.31
C VAL A 258 -10.08 20.49 13.62
N ALA A 259 -9.05 20.93 14.35
CA ALA A 259 -9.20 21.65 15.62
C ALA A 259 -9.94 22.99 15.47
N ALA A 260 -9.82 23.63 14.31
CA ALA A 260 -10.52 24.87 13.98
C ALA A 260 -11.94 24.64 13.42
N GLY A 261 -12.39 23.39 13.30
CA GLY A 261 -13.72 23.06 12.75
C GLY A 261 -13.81 23.21 11.23
N HIS A 262 -12.67 23.20 10.53
CA HIS A 262 -12.59 23.26 9.07
C HIS A 262 -12.56 21.87 8.43
N THR A 263 -12.61 21.82 7.11
CA THR A 263 -12.70 20.58 6.33
C THR A 263 -11.35 20.15 5.80
N VAL A 264 -11.05 18.85 5.95
CA VAL A 264 -9.94 18.20 5.23
C VAL A 264 -10.53 17.50 4.00
N PHE A 265 -10.27 18.03 2.82
CA PHE A 265 -10.64 17.41 1.55
C PHE A 265 -9.60 16.37 1.16
N HIS A 266 -10.05 15.20 0.68
CA HIS A 266 -9.18 14.17 0.16
C HIS A 266 -9.44 13.92 -1.32
N VAL A 267 -8.38 13.87 -2.12
CA VAL A 267 -8.42 13.49 -3.54
C VAL A 267 -7.41 12.39 -3.78
N ASN A 268 -7.81 11.34 -4.51
CA ASN A 268 -6.95 10.22 -4.83
C ASN A 268 -7.01 9.87 -6.33
N LEU A 269 -5.84 9.69 -6.93
CA LEU A 269 -5.67 9.13 -8.28
C LEU A 269 -5.21 7.66 -8.27
N GLY A 270 -4.87 7.10 -7.10
CA GLY A 270 -4.47 5.71 -6.93
C GLY A 270 -5.61 4.70 -7.09
N HIS A 271 -5.27 3.44 -7.33
CA HIS A 271 -6.26 2.35 -7.41
C HIS A 271 -6.77 1.94 -6.02
N PHE A 272 -5.87 1.91 -5.05
CA PHE A 272 -6.17 1.73 -3.64
C PHE A 272 -6.57 3.07 -3.02
N GLU A 273 -7.70 3.08 -2.30
CA GLU A 273 -8.28 4.25 -1.66
C GLU A 273 -8.10 4.15 -0.13
N PRO A 274 -7.02 4.73 0.43
CA PRO A 274 -6.71 4.55 1.84
C PRO A 274 -7.76 5.19 2.77
N ALA A 275 -8.52 6.21 2.31
CA ALA A 275 -9.57 6.80 3.13
C ALA A 275 -10.75 5.85 3.41
N GLN A 276 -10.98 4.82 2.57
CA GLN A 276 -12.05 3.84 2.79
C GLN A 276 -11.82 2.92 4.00
N LEU A 277 -10.59 2.89 4.53
CA LEU A 277 -10.24 2.11 5.72
C LEU A 277 -10.34 2.91 7.02
N LEU A 278 -10.68 4.20 6.95
CA LEU A 278 -10.87 5.00 8.14
C LEU A 278 -12.22 4.66 8.78
N PRO A 279 -12.27 4.39 10.09
CA PRO A 279 -13.52 4.08 10.76
C PRO A 279 -14.44 5.31 10.80
N GLU A 280 -15.73 5.07 10.94
CA GLU A 280 -16.68 6.13 11.27
C GLU A 280 -16.25 6.84 12.58
N GLY A 281 -16.34 8.18 12.60
CA GLY A 281 -15.91 8.98 13.74
C GLY A 281 -14.40 9.07 13.93
N PHE A 282 -13.59 8.73 12.91
CA PHE A 282 -12.14 8.93 12.96
C PHE A 282 -11.77 10.37 13.34
N GLY A 283 -10.73 10.53 14.17
CA GLY A 283 -10.33 11.80 14.78
C GLY A 283 -9.88 12.90 13.81
N ALA A 284 -9.71 12.57 12.53
CA ALA A 284 -9.48 13.53 11.45
C ALA A 284 -10.41 13.20 10.27
N PRO A 285 -11.69 13.61 10.30
CA PRO A 285 -12.65 13.26 9.26
C PRO A 285 -12.25 13.87 7.91
N LEU A 286 -12.42 13.10 6.84
CA LEU A 286 -12.08 13.51 5.48
C LEU A 286 -13.33 13.63 4.62
N THR A 287 -13.41 14.70 3.83
CA THR A 287 -14.36 14.80 2.72
C THR A 287 -13.70 14.29 1.45
N VAL A 288 -13.99 13.04 1.07
CA VAL A 288 -13.45 12.44 -0.15
C VAL A 288 -14.14 13.01 -1.38
N LEU A 289 -13.36 13.62 -2.28
CA LEU A 289 -13.86 14.21 -3.52
C LEU A 289 -13.70 13.21 -4.69
N PRO A 290 -14.72 13.03 -5.54
CA PRO A 290 -14.59 12.22 -6.75
C PRO A 290 -13.51 12.80 -7.66
N ARG A 291 -12.53 11.99 -8.05
CA ARG A 291 -11.40 12.41 -8.90
C ARG A 291 -11.80 13.24 -10.12
N THR A 292 -12.87 12.84 -10.82
CA THR A 292 -13.34 13.49 -12.05
C THR A 292 -13.96 14.86 -11.82
N GLN A 293 -14.31 15.20 -10.58
CA GLN A 293 -14.94 16.46 -10.18
C GLN A 293 -14.11 17.23 -9.15
N ALA A 294 -12.98 16.66 -8.70
CA ALA A 294 -12.23 17.16 -7.55
C ALA A 294 -11.85 18.65 -7.68
N GLU A 295 -11.48 19.13 -8.87
CA GLU A 295 -11.18 20.56 -9.05
C GLU A 295 -12.41 21.43 -8.89
N ALA A 296 -13.50 21.11 -9.60
CA ALA A 296 -14.73 21.87 -9.54
C ALA A 296 -15.32 21.87 -8.12
N ASP A 297 -15.29 20.71 -7.46
CA ASP A 297 -15.75 20.56 -6.08
C ASP A 297 -14.90 21.35 -5.11
N LEU A 298 -13.58 21.33 -5.24
CA LEU A 298 -12.70 22.10 -4.37
C LEU A 298 -12.94 23.60 -4.54
N ARG A 299 -13.08 24.09 -5.78
CA ARG A 299 -13.43 25.50 -6.06
C ARG A 299 -14.79 25.91 -5.47
N ALA A 300 -15.76 25.00 -5.47
CA ALA A 300 -17.12 25.28 -5.02
C ALA A 300 -17.30 25.16 -3.51
N LYS A 301 -16.55 24.26 -2.86
CA LYS A 301 -16.80 23.83 -1.47
C LYS A 301 -15.72 24.26 -0.49
N ALA A 302 -14.47 24.41 -0.93
CA ALA A 302 -13.39 24.77 -0.03
C ALA A 302 -13.42 26.26 0.33
N MET A 303 -12.92 26.55 1.53
CA MET A 303 -12.79 27.90 2.06
C MET A 303 -11.48 28.06 2.83
N LYS A 304 -11.19 29.32 3.20
CA LYS A 304 -9.99 29.64 3.97
C LYS A 304 -9.97 28.87 5.29
N GLY A 305 -8.87 28.17 5.55
CA GLY A 305 -8.67 27.34 6.75
C GLY A 305 -8.85 25.83 6.51
N ASP A 306 -9.43 25.44 5.37
CA ASP A 306 -9.49 24.05 4.94
C ASP A 306 -8.11 23.53 4.50
N THR A 307 -7.98 22.21 4.40
CA THR A 307 -6.78 21.54 3.87
C THR A 307 -7.17 20.56 2.76
N ALA A 308 -6.45 20.56 1.64
CA ALA A 308 -6.54 19.56 0.59
C ALA A 308 -5.39 18.54 0.72
N LEU A 309 -5.71 17.29 1.02
CA LEU A 309 -4.79 16.14 1.07
C LEU A 309 -4.90 15.33 -0.23
N ILE A 310 -3.93 15.49 -1.11
CA ILE A 310 -3.97 15.00 -2.49
C ILE A 310 -2.98 13.85 -2.67
N VAL A 311 -3.47 12.64 -2.93
CA VAL A 311 -2.68 11.50 -3.43
C VAL A 311 -2.75 11.51 -4.95
N TRP A 312 -1.60 11.71 -5.60
CA TRP A 312 -1.51 11.78 -7.05
C TRP A 312 -0.56 10.73 -7.64
N TYR A 313 -0.33 10.81 -8.94
CA TYR A 313 0.53 9.90 -9.68
C TYR A 313 1.93 10.49 -9.86
N THR A 314 2.32 10.94 -11.06
CA THR A 314 3.71 11.32 -11.39
C THR A 314 3.88 12.71 -12.00
N GLU A 315 2.79 13.49 -12.06
CA GLU A 315 2.72 14.85 -12.59
C GLU A 315 2.17 15.78 -11.51
N MET A 316 2.60 17.04 -11.45
CA MET A 316 1.99 17.97 -10.48
C MET A 316 0.52 18.22 -10.83
N PRO A 317 -0.42 18.07 -9.88
CA PRO A 317 -1.84 18.35 -10.12
C PRO A 317 -2.13 19.85 -10.08
N THR A 318 -1.54 20.63 -10.99
CA THR A 318 -1.51 22.10 -10.96
C THR A 318 -2.90 22.73 -10.82
N ALA A 319 -3.91 22.19 -11.52
CA ALA A 319 -5.26 22.73 -11.46
C ALA A 319 -5.92 22.53 -10.08
N LEU A 320 -5.71 21.38 -9.43
CA LEU A 320 -6.18 21.12 -8.07
C LEU A 320 -5.45 22.01 -7.05
N LEU A 321 -4.14 22.16 -7.18
CA LEU A 321 -3.34 23.02 -6.30
C LEU A 321 -3.73 24.49 -6.44
N GLN A 322 -4.02 24.94 -7.66
CA GLN A 322 -4.53 26.28 -7.90
C GLN A 322 -5.92 26.47 -7.29
N ALA A 323 -6.82 25.50 -7.42
CA ALA A 323 -8.14 25.54 -6.79
C ALA A 323 -8.06 25.64 -5.26
N ALA A 324 -7.16 24.88 -4.62
CA ALA A 324 -6.92 24.97 -3.17
C ALA A 324 -6.45 26.37 -2.77
N ARG A 325 -5.46 26.90 -3.49
CA ARG A 325 -4.89 28.23 -3.26
C ARG A 325 -5.91 29.34 -3.43
N ASP A 326 -6.72 29.29 -4.49
CA ASP A 326 -7.77 30.27 -4.76
C ASP A 326 -8.82 30.31 -3.63
N ALA A 327 -9.11 29.16 -3.03
CA ALA A 327 -10.01 29.04 -1.88
C ALA A 327 -9.37 29.46 -0.54
N GLY A 328 -8.06 29.67 -0.50
CA GLY A 328 -7.31 29.90 0.74
C GLY A 328 -7.13 28.65 1.61
N ALA A 329 -7.27 27.46 1.01
CA ALA A 329 -7.02 26.18 1.66
C ALA A 329 -5.53 25.82 1.57
N ALA A 330 -5.00 25.19 2.63
CA ALA A 330 -3.65 24.62 2.59
C ALA A 330 -3.63 23.36 1.71
N SER A 331 -2.47 23.03 1.14
CA SER A 331 -2.30 21.90 0.23
C SER A 331 -1.19 20.97 0.69
N ILE A 332 -1.52 19.68 0.86
CA ILE A 332 -0.59 18.58 1.08
C ILE A 332 -0.66 17.69 -0.15
N CYS A 333 0.44 17.56 -0.87
CA CYS A 333 0.48 16.85 -2.15
C CYS A 333 1.51 15.72 -2.13
N MET A 334 1.03 14.50 -2.39
CA MET A 334 1.85 13.30 -2.60
C MET A 334 1.95 13.00 -4.08
N VAL A 335 3.17 13.07 -4.65
CA VAL A 335 3.42 12.79 -6.07
C VAL A 335 4.72 12.04 -6.21
N ALA A 336 4.70 10.93 -6.94
CA ALA A 336 5.89 10.18 -7.28
C ALA A 336 6.78 10.89 -8.30
N SER A 337 8.05 10.56 -8.28
CA SER A 337 9.02 11.19 -9.16
C SER A 337 8.90 10.73 -10.61
N ASN A 338 9.04 11.66 -11.54
CA ASN A 338 9.21 11.39 -12.96
C ASN A 338 10.55 11.98 -13.43
N PRO A 339 11.59 11.16 -13.65
CA PRO A 339 12.90 11.66 -14.09
C PRO A 339 12.87 12.44 -15.41
N ALA A 340 11.88 12.17 -16.28
CA ALA A 340 11.72 12.86 -17.55
C ALA A 340 10.95 14.18 -17.44
N ALA A 341 10.26 14.42 -16.31
CA ALA A 341 9.44 15.61 -16.08
C ALA A 341 9.58 16.06 -14.61
N PRO A 342 10.60 16.88 -14.29
CA PRO A 342 10.80 17.38 -12.94
C PRO A 342 9.57 18.10 -12.39
N LEU A 343 9.24 17.83 -11.13
CA LEU A 343 8.09 18.42 -10.45
C LEU A 343 8.45 19.80 -9.89
N ASP A 344 7.57 20.81 -10.07
CA ASP A 344 7.64 22.04 -9.29
C ASP A 344 6.93 21.84 -7.95
N THR A 345 7.67 21.31 -6.98
CA THR A 345 7.14 20.97 -5.65
C THR A 345 6.67 22.19 -4.85
N ARG A 346 7.10 23.41 -5.23
CA ARG A 346 6.71 24.68 -4.59
C ARG A 346 5.25 25.07 -4.89
N LEU A 347 4.57 24.33 -5.76
CA LEU A 347 3.15 24.55 -6.04
C LEU A 347 2.26 24.11 -4.86
N ALA A 348 2.73 23.19 -4.02
CA ALA A 348 2.04 22.75 -2.81
C ALA A 348 2.67 23.39 -1.55
N ASP A 349 1.86 23.58 -0.51
CA ASP A 349 2.36 24.09 0.78
C ASP A 349 3.21 23.02 1.49
N THR A 350 2.79 21.75 1.39
CA THR A 350 3.58 20.59 1.79
C THR A 350 3.64 19.57 0.67
N PHE A 351 4.86 19.24 0.24
CA PHE A 351 5.11 18.19 -0.74
C PHE A 351 5.66 16.94 -0.04
N LEU A 352 5.15 15.78 -0.44
CA LEU A 352 5.57 14.46 0.06
C LEU A 352 5.91 13.55 -1.13
N ASP A 353 7.14 13.05 -1.18
CA ASP A 353 7.59 12.06 -2.16
C ASP A 353 7.34 10.64 -1.59
N PRO A 354 6.42 9.85 -2.16
CA PRO A 354 6.16 8.48 -1.71
C PRO A 354 7.29 7.49 -2.06
N GLN A 355 8.40 7.94 -2.66
CA GLN A 355 9.61 7.16 -2.93
C GLN A 355 9.45 6.06 -3.98
N TRP A 356 8.47 6.21 -4.88
CA TRP A 356 8.39 5.44 -6.11
C TRP A 356 8.49 6.35 -7.35
N VAL A 357 8.62 5.74 -8.51
CA VAL A 357 8.97 6.42 -9.76
C VAL A 357 7.99 6.11 -10.88
N PHE A 358 8.03 6.96 -11.91
CA PHE A 358 7.29 6.81 -13.15
C PHE A 358 7.26 5.37 -13.69
N GLY A 359 6.09 4.96 -14.15
CA GLY A 359 5.81 3.60 -14.61
C GLY A 359 5.17 2.71 -13.55
N ASP A 360 5.27 3.05 -12.24
CA ASP A 360 4.64 2.30 -11.15
C ASP A 360 4.88 0.79 -11.26
N ALA A 361 6.14 0.41 -11.43
CA ALA A 361 6.58 -0.97 -11.53
C ALA A 361 8.02 -1.04 -11.03
N ALA A 362 8.27 -1.83 -9.99
CA ALA A 362 9.52 -1.81 -9.24
C ALA A 362 10.53 -2.87 -9.69
N VAL A 363 10.09 -3.93 -10.36
CA VAL A 363 10.90 -5.14 -10.59
C VAL A 363 11.20 -5.36 -12.06
N GLU A 364 12.48 -5.52 -12.37
CA GLU A 364 12.94 -6.00 -13.68
C GLU A 364 12.81 -7.52 -13.73
N ILE A 365 12.09 -8.03 -14.73
CA ILE A 365 11.99 -9.46 -14.99
C ILE A 365 12.99 -9.77 -16.12
N PRO A 366 14.04 -10.57 -15.87
CA PRO A 366 15.11 -10.78 -16.86
C PRO A 366 14.56 -11.22 -18.21
N GLY A 367 14.91 -10.53 -19.29
CA GLY A 367 14.46 -10.87 -20.65
C GLY A 367 12.99 -10.54 -20.97
N TYR A 368 12.26 -9.90 -20.05
CA TYR A 368 10.93 -9.37 -20.30
C TYR A 368 10.99 -7.90 -20.73
N ASP A 369 10.00 -7.46 -21.50
CA ASP A 369 9.99 -6.15 -22.17
C ASP A 369 9.46 -5.00 -21.30
N VAL A 370 8.90 -5.31 -20.11
CA VAL A 370 8.40 -4.31 -19.15
C VAL A 370 8.74 -4.69 -17.72
N LYS A 371 8.82 -3.68 -16.84
CA LYS A 371 8.88 -3.89 -15.39
C LYS A 371 7.55 -4.41 -14.85
N GLY A 372 7.63 -5.20 -13.78
CA GLY A 372 6.49 -5.70 -13.01
C GLY A 372 6.37 -5.09 -11.61
N LEU A 373 5.28 -5.43 -10.95
CA LEU A 373 5.01 -5.27 -9.51
C LEU A 373 4.95 -3.80 -9.05
N PRO A 374 3.76 -3.19 -9.00
CA PRO A 374 3.59 -1.77 -8.67
C PRO A 374 3.80 -1.49 -7.17
N PRO A 375 4.61 -0.48 -6.82
CA PRO A 375 4.81 -0.10 -5.41
C PRO A 375 3.80 0.95 -4.92
N SER A 376 3.10 1.68 -5.80
CA SER A 376 2.39 2.90 -5.38
C SER A 376 1.23 2.66 -4.41
N GLY A 377 0.51 1.53 -4.51
CA GLY A 377 -0.58 1.21 -3.58
C GLY A 377 -0.08 1.08 -2.14
N VAL A 378 1.08 0.44 -1.95
CA VAL A 378 1.74 0.31 -0.64
C VAL A 378 2.23 1.67 -0.15
N LEU A 379 3.02 2.37 -0.97
CA LEU A 379 3.77 3.53 -0.52
C LEU A 379 2.89 4.77 -0.33
N ASN A 380 1.92 5.02 -1.21
CA ASN A 380 0.98 6.13 -1.04
C ASN A 380 0.14 5.93 0.24
N SER A 381 -0.27 4.70 0.52
CA SER A 381 -1.03 4.36 1.72
C SER A 381 -0.22 4.59 2.99
N LEU A 382 1.05 4.16 3.00
CA LEU A 382 1.93 4.37 4.16
C LEU A 382 2.12 5.86 4.45
N VAL A 383 2.43 6.66 3.42
CA VAL A 383 2.57 8.12 3.61
C VAL A 383 1.27 8.74 4.10
N PHE A 384 0.13 8.35 3.52
CA PHE A 384 -1.19 8.84 3.94
C PHE A 384 -1.48 8.52 5.41
N TYR A 385 -1.29 7.26 5.84
CA TYR A 385 -1.52 6.87 7.23
C TYR A 385 -0.51 7.49 8.19
N THR A 386 0.72 7.72 7.77
CA THR A 386 1.69 8.50 8.55
C THR A 386 1.18 9.92 8.80
N VAL A 387 0.70 10.63 7.77
CA VAL A 387 0.14 11.99 7.92
C VAL A 387 -1.04 11.98 8.90
N LEU A 388 -1.96 11.02 8.77
CA LEU A 388 -3.12 10.93 9.67
C LEU A 388 -2.74 10.53 11.10
N ALA A 389 -1.79 9.63 11.28
CA ALA A 389 -1.29 9.23 12.59
C ALA A 389 -0.62 10.41 13.30
N GLU A 390 0.17 11.21 12.59
CA GLU A 390 0.67 12.48 13.10
C GLU A 390 -0.50 13.38 13.51
N ALA A 391 -1.51 13.55 12.66
CA ALA A 391 -2.63 14.46 12.89
C ALA A 391 -3.52 14.12 14.09
N VAL A 392 -3.65 12.84 14.45
CA VAL A 392 -4.52 12.40 15.57
C VAL A 392 -3.75 12.08 16.86
N SER A 393 -2.43 12.09 16.83
CA SER A 393 -1.61 11.86 18.03
C SER A 393 -1.52 13.13 18.89
N PRO A 394 -1.58 13.04 20.22
CA PRO A 394 -1.69 14.19 21.12
C PRO A 394 -0.49 15.14 21.11
#